data_AF-A0A4Q6EWX5-F1
#
_entry.id   AF-A0A4Q6EWX5-F1
#
_cell.length_a   1.000
_cell.length_b   1.000
_cell.length_c   1.000
_cell.angle_alpha   90.00
_cell.angle_beta   90.00
_cell.angle_gamma   90.00
#
_symmetry.space_group_name_H-M   'P 1'
#
loop_
_entity.id
_entity.type
_entity.pdbx_description
1 polymer ?
#
loop_
_entity_poly.entity_id
_entity_poly.type
_entity_poly.pdbx_seq_one_letter_code
_entity_poly.pdbx_strand_id
1 'polypeptide(L)'
;MKLAIFSLLFCSLPAFAGGTLDRKLSKAEMVELLPAYVAFIDTKSAELPSPSDNQTLRMVARSMESFTRATFSEDKNGGLKIIGQESYELSSILGMMENALKEIKEVSTAERVANTNSMLEGFRDFRRAKRLRCRLGYSSEYKAATNRIVECSDDHSVAGSGKGDDEGYSDIRKFILSIDAKTLRPVGVLTLEHFLAG
;
A
#
# COMPACT_ATOMS: atom_id res chain seq x y z
N MET A 1 42.95 -20.11 13.33
CA MET A 1 41.80 -19.84 12.43
C MET A 1 41.25 -18.47 12.79
N LYS A 2 41.26 -17.53 11.85
CA LYS A 2 40.85 -16.13 12.06
C LYS A 2 39.33 -16.06 12.09
N LEU A 3 38.77 -15.54 13.20
CA LEU A 3 37.38 -15.10 13.28
C LEU A 3 37.20 -13.94 12.30
N ALA A 4 36.47 -14.17 11.21
CA ALA A 4 35.89 -13.10 10.42
C ALA A 4 34.62 -12.65 11.15
N ILE A 5 34.76 -11.57 11.92
CA ILE A 5 33.66 -10.75 12.39
C ILE A 5 32.91 -10.30 11.14
N PHE A 6 31.81 -10.98 10.84
CA PHE A 6 30.84 -10.52 9.87
C PHE A 6 30.27 -9.24 10.47
N SER A 7 30.83 -8.10 10.06
CA SER A 7 30.17 -6.81 10.14
C SER A 7 28.80 -6.99 9.49
N LEU A 8 27.79 -7.29 10.31
CA LEU A 8 26.42 -6.90 10.07
C LEU A 8 26.45 -5.37 10.07
N LEU A 9 26.93 -4.85 8.94
CA LEU A 9 26.63 -3.52 8.48
C LEU A 9 25.15 -3.34 8.75
N PHE A 10 24.88 -2.29 9.51
CA PHE A 10 23.63 -1.58 9.55
C PHE A 10 23.11 -1.41 8.11
N CYS A 11 22.46 -2.44 7.58
CA CYS A 11 21.42 -2.30 6.59
C CYS A 11 20.26 -1.70 7.37
N SER A 12 20.37 -0.39 7.63
CA SER A 12 19.22 0.48 7.74
C SER A 12 18.44 0.27 6.45
N LEU A 13 17.55 -0.73 6.47
CA LEU A 13 16.43 -0.81 5.55
C LEU A 13 15.82 0.58 5.61
N PRO A 14 15.77 1.31 4.49
CA PRO A 14 15.09 2.58 4.49
C PRO A 14 13.67 2.27 4.91
N ALA A 15 13.25 2.78 6.07
CA ALA A 15 11.85 2.97 6.39
C ALA A 15 11.21 3.51 5.11
N PHE A 16 10.26 2.76 4.54
CA PHE A 16 9.66 3.01 3.22
C PHE A 16 9.26 4.48 3.10
N ALA A 17 10.20 5.29 2.60
CA ALA A 17 10.07 6.73 2.57
C ALA A 17 9.09 7.00 1.45
N GLY A 18 7.87 7.40 1.77
CA GLY A 18 6.89 7.82 0.77
C GLY A 18 7.56 8.76 -0.23
N GLY A 19 7.43 8.46 -1.53
CA GLY A 19 8.02 9.28 -2.58
C GLY A 19 7.67 10.75 -2.38
N THR A 20 8.59 11.66 -2.71
CA THR A 20 8.34 13.09 -2.52
C THR A 20 7.32 13.55 -3.56
N LEU A 21 6.08 13.84 -3.11
CA LEU A 21 5.00 14.31 -3.97
C LEU A 21 5.06 15.83 -4.12
N ASP A 22 5.50 16.29 -5.29
CA ASP A 22 5.83 17.70 -5.52
C ASP A 22 4.71 18.50 -6.21
N ARG A 23 3.82 17.84 -6.97
CA ARG A 23 2.82 18.54 -7.79
C ARG A 23 1.52 17.77 -7.86
N LYS A 24 0.39 18.45 -7.65
CA LYS A 24 -0.94 17.89 -7.90
C LYS A 24 -1.28 18.01 -9.40
N LEU A 25 -1.88 16.97 -9.99
CA LEU A 25 -2.44 17.07 -11.34
C LEU A 25 -3.64 18.02 -11.36
N SER A 26 -3.69 18.89 -12.37
CA SER A 26 -4.82 19.76 -12.64
C SER A 26 -6.03 18.96 -13.12
N LYS A 27 -7.24 19.55 -13.07
CA LYS A 27 -8.44 18.88 -13.59
C LYS A 27 -8.32 18.50 -15.08
N ALA A 28 -7.65 19.33 -15.89
CA ALA A 28 -7.44 19.04 -17.30
C ALA A 28 -6.51 17.83 -17.50
N GLU A 29 -5.38 17.80 -16.80
CA GLU A 29 -4.47 16.66 -16.82
C GLU A 29 -5.13 15.38 -16.30
N MET A 30 -5.97 15.49 -15.27
CA MET A 30 -6.76 14.37 -14.75
C MET A 30 -7.70 13.79 -15.81
N VAL A 31 -8.39 14.65 -16.57
CA VAL A 31 -9.29 14.22 -17.67
C VAL A 31 -8.51 13.46 -18.75
N GLU A 32 -7.30 13.90 -19.06
CA GLU A 32 -6.48 13.31 -20.12
C GLU A 32 -5.75 12.03 -19.68
N LEU A 33 -5.09 12.07 -18.51
CA LEU A 33 -4.11 11.07 -18.10
C LEU A 33 -4.72 9.93 -17.31
N LEU A 34 -5.74 10.19 -16.48
CA LEU A 34 -6.34 9.16 -15.62
C LEU A 34 -6.92 7.98 -16.42
N PRO A 35 -7.64 8.17 -17.55
CA PRO A 35 -8.09 7.05 -18.36
C PRO A 35 -6.94 6.19 -18.89
N ALA A 36 -5.81 6.81 -19.24
CA ALA A 36 -4.62 6.08 -19.71
C ALA A 36 -3.95 5.30 -18.56
N TYR A 37 -3.95 5.84 -17.34
CA TYR A 37 -3.44 5.14 -16.16
C TYR A 37 -4.28 3.92 -15.81
N VAL A 38 -5.61 4.07 -15.80
CA VAL A 38 -6.53 2.97 -15.53
C VAL A 38 -6.41 1.87 -16.59
N ALA A 39 -6.42 2.24 -17.88
CA ALA A 39 -6.25 1.28 -18.97
C ALA A 39 -4.91 0.54 -18.90
N PHE A 40 -3.83 1.22 -18.51
CA PHE A 40 -2.54 0.57 -18.34
C PHE A 40 -2.56 -0.47 -17.22
N ILE A 41 -3.16 -0.16 -16.06
CA ILE A 41 -3.31 -1.12 -14.97
C ILE A 41 -4.17 -2.30 -15.39
N ASP A 42 -5.29 -2.06 -16.09
CA ASP A 42 -6.17 -3.12 -16.60
C ASP A 42 -5.40 -4.13 -17.45
N THR A 43 -4.55 -3.66 -18.37
CA THR A 43 -3.75 -4.53 -19.25
C THR A 43 -2.73 -5.38 -18.51
N LYS A 44 -2.39 -5.00 -17.27
CA LYS A 44 -1.39 -5.66 -16.41
C LYS A 44 -1.99 -6.42 -15.24
N SER A 45 -3.29 -6.29 -14.99
CA SER A 45 -3.99 -6.85 -13.82
C SER A 45 -3.77 -8.37 -13.60
N ALA A 46 -3.56 -9.14 -14.68
CA ALA A 46 -3.28 -10.57 -14.61
C ALA A 46 -1.89 -10.92 -14.06
N GLU A 47 -0.91 -10.01 -14.22
CA GLU A 47 0.51 -10.21 -13.91
C GLU A 47 0.93 -9.54 -12.59
N LEU A 48 0.04 -8.76 -11.98
CA LEU A 48 0.33 -7.96 -10.80
C LEU A 48 -0.12 -8.66 -9.51
N PRO A 49 0.57 -8.42 -8.39
CA PRO A 49 0.00 -8.64 -7.07
C PRO A 49 -1.34 -7.93 -6.95
N SER A 50 -2.36 -8.64 -6.47
CA SER A 50 -3.66 -8.04 -6.21
C SER A 50 -3.54 -6.98 -5.10
N PRO A 51 -4.49 -6.03 -4.97
CA PRO A 51 -4.52 -5.11 -3.84
C PRO A 51 -4.48 -5.83 -2.48
N SER A 52 -5.16 -6.98 -2.37
CA SER A 52 -5.15 -7.83 -1.18
C SER A 52 -3.77 -8.45 -0.93
N ASP A 53 -3.07 -8.92 -1.98
CA ASP A 53 -1.71 -9.46 -1.88
C ASP A 53 -0.76 -8.39 -1.32
N ASN A 54 -0.86 -7.16 -1.83
CA ASN A 54 -0.04 -6.05 -1.38
C ASN A 54 -0.33 -5.68 0.09
N GLN A 55 -1.58 -5.79 0.54
CA GLN A 55 -1.94 -5.60 1.94
C GLN A 55 -1.30 -6.68 2.83
N THR A 56 -1.40 -7.95 2.44
CA THR A 56 -0.76 -9.07 3.17
C THR A 56 0.74 -8.88 3.26
N LEU A 57 1.42 -8.58 2.15
CA LEU A 57 2.87 -8.32 2.14
C LEU A 57 3.27 -7.15 3.04
N ARG A 58 2.46 -6.09 3.07
CA ARG A 58 2.69 -4.95 3.98
C ARG A 58 2.55 -5.31 5.45
N MET A 59 1.56 -6.12 5.81
CA MET A 59 1.40 -6.57 7.19
C MET A 59 2.58 -7.43 7.65
N VAL A 60 3.08 -8.29 6.76
CA VAL A 60 4.31 -9.07 7.01
C VAL A 60 5.51 -8.14 7.16
N ALA A 61 5.72 -7.20 6.24
CA ALA A 61 6.83 -6.24 6.30
C ALA A 61 6.80 -5.40 7.59
N ARG A 62 5.63 -4.90 8.00
CA ARG A 62 5.49 -4.17 9.28
C ARG A 62 5.81 -5.02 10.50
N SER A 63 5.44 -6.30 10.48
CA SER A 63 5.80 -7.25 11.53
C SER A 63 7.31 -7.54 11.57
N MET A 64 8.02 -7.34 10.46
CA MET A 64 9.49 -7.43 10.40
C MET A 64 10.17 -6.14 10.89
N GLU A 65 9.57 -4.98 10.64
CA GLU A 65 10.10 -3.68 11.09
C GLU A 65 9.92 -3.48 12.60
N SER A 66 8.83 -4.00 13.16
CA SER A 66 8.61 -4.06 14.60
C SER A 66 8.64 -5.51 15.05
N PHE A 67 9.80 -5.94 15.54
CA PHE A 67 9.91 -7.23 16.23
C PHE A 67 9.02 -7.28 17.47
N THR A 68 8.37 -6.21 17.92
CA THR A 68 7.59 -6.22 19.16
C THR A 68 6.08 -6.23 18.93
N ARG A 69 5.36 -7.08 19.66
CA ARG A 69 3.90 -7.05 19.85
C ARG A 69 3.58 -6.53 21.25
N ALA A 70 2.65 -5.59 21.36
CA ALA A 70 2.16 -5.15 22.68
C ALA A 70 1.28 -6.25 23.31
N THR A 71 1.58 -6.61 24.55
CA THR A 71 0.76 -7.50 25.38
C THR A 71 -0.15 -6.64 26.24
N PHE A 72 -1.45 -6.98 26.27
CA PHE A 72 -2.47 -6.22 26.99
C PHE A 72 -3.00 -7.02 28.18
N SER A 73 -3.29 -6.34 29.28
CA SER A 73 -4.08 -6.84 30.39
C SER A 73 -5.30 -5.97 30.54
N GLU A 74 -6.43 -6.59 30.81
CA GLU A 74 -7.64 -5.88 31.22
C GLU A 74 -7.41 -5.27 32.61
N ASP A 75 -7.74 -3.99 32.77
CA ASP A 75 -7.73 -3.30 34.05
C ASP A 75 -9.04 -3.57 34.81
N LYS A 76 -9.10 -3.13 36.07
CA LYS A 76 -10.26 -3.37 36.95
C LYS A 76 -11.56 -2.69 36.48
N ASN A 77 -11.48 -1.82 35.48
CA ASN A 77 -12.59 -1.08 34.90
C ASN A 77 -12.94 -1.58 33.49
N GLY A 78 -12.34 -2.68 33.02
CA GLY A 78 -12.56 -3.23 31.67
C GLY A 78 -11.71 -2.55 30.59
N GLY A 79 -10.77 -1.67 30.96
CA GLY A 79 -9.87 -1.01 30.01
C GLY A 79 -8.66 -1.87 29.68
N LEU A 80 -8.26 -1.94 28.41
CA LEU A 80 -7.02 -2.65 28.02
C LEU A 80 -5.79 -1.80 28.33
N LYS A 81 -4.90 -2.27 29.22
CA LYS A 81 -3.61 -1.67 29.54
C LYS A 81 -2.46 -2.47 28.94
N ILE A 82 -1.53 -1.82 28.25
CA ILE A 82 -0.29 -2.47 27.79
C ILE A 82 0.55 -2.85 29.01
N ILE A 83 0.84 -4.13 29.17
CA ILE A 83 1.64 -4.70 30.27
C ILE A 83 3.00 -5.24 29.83
N GLY A 84 3.25 -5.30 28.52
CA GLY A 84 4.51 -5.80 28.00
C GLY A 84 4.65 -5.57 26.51
N GLN A 85 5.87 -5.77 26.02
CA GLN A 85 6.17 -5.92 24.61
C GLN A 85 6.91 -7.25 24.46
N GLU A 86 6.30 -8.18 23.73
CA GLU A 86 6.93 -9.46 23.39
C GLU A 86 7.59 -9.34 22.02
N SER A 87 8.82 -9.85 21.90
CA SER A 87 9.45 -9.91 20.58
C SER A 87 8.90 -11.11 19.80
N TYR A 88 8.52 -10.93 18.54
CA TYR A 88 8.31 -12.02 17.60
C TYR A 88 9.61 -12.82 17.49
N GLU A 89 9.50 -14.13 17.72
CA GLU A 89 10.56 -15.05 17.36
C GLU A 89 10.77 -15.03 15.84
N LEU A 90 12.02 -15.10 15.39
CA LEU A 90 12.36 -15.11 13.97
C LEU A 90 11.61 -16.22 13.21
N SER A 91 11.41 -17.36 13.86
CA SER A 91 10.63 -18.48 13.30
C SER A 91 9.16 -18.11 13.05
N SER A 92 8.55 -17.29 13.90
CA SER A 92 7.18 -16.80 13.71
C SER A 92 7.09 -15.84 12.53
N ILE A 93 8.09 -14.97 12.35
CA ILE A 93 8.17 -14.05 11.20
C ILE A 93 8.32 -14.85 9.90
N LEU A 94 9.21 -15.85 9.88
CA LEU A 94 9.39 -16.73 8.72
C LEU A 94 8.11 -17.48 8.39
N GLY A 95 7.41 -18.03 9.39
CA GLY A 95 6.12 -18.70 9.19
C GLY A 95 5.04 -17.76 8.64
N MET A 96 4.97 -16.51 9.12
CA MET A 96 4.06 -15.50 8.56
C MET A 96 4.38 -15.20 7.09
N MET A 97 5.66 -15.09 6.75
CA MET A 97 6.10 -14.84 5.36
C MET A 97 5.80 -16.03 4.44
N GLU A 98 6.06 -17.25 4.88
CA GLU A 98 5.76 -18.47 4.12
C GLU A 98 4.26 -18.63 3.87
N ASN A 99 3.43 -18.37 4.88
CA ASN A 99 1.98 -18.40 4.74
C ASN A 99 1.47 -17.32 3.77
N ALA A 100 1.95 -16.09 3.90
CA ALA A 100 1.61 -15.01 2.98
C ALA A 100 2.00 -15.35 1.52
N LEU A 101 3.19 -15.91 1.31
CA LEU A 101 3.64 -16.34 -0.01
C LEU A 101 2.79 -17.49 -0.56
N LYS A 102 2.34 -18.40 0.29
CA LYS A 102 1.44 -19.49 -0.09
C LYS A 102 0.07 -18.95 -0.52
N GLU A 103 -0.53 -18.08 0.29
CA GLU A 103 -1.81 -17.43 -0.02
C GLU A 103 -1.74 -16.69 -1.36
N ILE A 104 -0.70 -15.89 -1.58
CA ILE A 104 -0.51 -15.15 -2.85
C ILE A 104 -0.38 -16.09 -4.04
N LYS A 105 0.30 -17.24 -3.89
CA LYS A 105 0.44 -18.23 -4.96
C LYS A 105 -0.87 -18.94 -5.30
N GLU A 106 -1.79 -19.03 -4.36
CA GLU A 106 -3.09 -19.68 -4.54
C GLU A 106 -4.12 -18.75 -5.23
N VAL A 107 -3.91 -17.43 -5.21
CA VAL A 107 -4.78 -16.47 -5.90
C VAL A 107 -4.71 -16.66 -7.42
N SER A 108 -5.86 -17.01 -7.99
CA SER A 108 -6.00 -17.23 -9.44
C SER A 108 -5.87 -15.93 -10.24
N THR A 109 -5.50 -16.03 -11.53
CA THR A 109 -5.46 -14.86 -12.43
C THR A 109 -6.81 -14.15 -12.52
N ALA A 110 -7.92 -14.90 -12.56
CA ALA A 110 -9.25 -14.31 -12.62
C ALA A 110 -9.58 -13.48 -11.37
N GLU A 111 -9.16 -13.96 -10.20
CA GLU A 111 -9.34 -13.27 -8.92
C GLU A 111 -8.47 -12.00 -8.84
N ARG A 112 -7.23 -12.03 -9.35
CA ARG A 112 -6.37 -10.84 -9.48
C ARG A 112 -7.02 -9.76 -10.32
N VAL A 113 -7.57 -10.15 -11.47
CA VAL A 113 -8.27 -9.24 -12.40
C VAL A 113 -9.52 -8.68 -11.73
N ALA A 114 -10.32 -9.51 -11.06
CA ALA A 114 -11.53 -9.07 -10.36
C ALA A 114 -11.22 -8.07 -9.23
N ASN A 115 -10.23 -8.37 -8.39
CA ASN A 115 -9.80 -7.49 -7.29
C ASN A 115 -9.27 -6.15 -7.82
N THR A 116 -8.46 -6.19 -8.88
CA THR A 116 -7.94 -4.97 -9.54
C THR A 116 -9.09 -4.14 -10.12
N ASN A 117 -10.05 -4.76 -10.79
CA ASN A 117 -11.20 -4.06 -11.35
C ASN A 117 -12.07 -3.38 -10.29
N SER A 118 -12.33 -4.06 -9.17
CA SER A 118 -13.07 -3.50 -8.04
C SER A 118 -12.37 -2.27 -7.46
N MET A 119 -11.04 -2.34 -7.30
CA MET A 119 -10.25 -1.20 -6.86
C MET A 119 -10.34 -0.01 -7.84
N LEU A 120 -10.30 -0.28 -9.15
CA LEU A 120 -10.28 0.75 -10.18
C LEU A 120 -11.63 1.44 -10.45
N GLU A 121 -12.74 0.91 -9.95
CA GLU A 121 -14.10 1.40 -10.24
C GLU A 121 -14.25 2.91 -9.97
N GLY A 122 -13.78 3.39 -8.81
CA GLY A 122 -13.83 4.81 -8.45
C GLY A 122 -12.97 5.72 -9.34
N PHE A 123 -11.92 5.17 -9.96
CA PHE A 123 -11.05 5.90 -10.88
C PHE A 123 -11.62 6.01 -12.30
N ARG A 124 -12.47 5.06 -12.71
CA ARG A 124 -13.11 5.05 -14.04
C ARG A 124 -14.10 6.20 -14.21
N ASP A 125 -14.76 6.61 -13.13
CA ASP A 125 -15.71 7.74 -13.13
C ASP A 125 -15.26 8.86 -12.19
N PHE A 126 -14.06 9.40 -12.42
CA PHE A 126 -13.48 10.43 -11.56
C PHE A 126 -14.31 11.72 -11.46
N ARG A 127 -15.24 11.96 -12.39
CA ARG A 127 -16.15 13.11 -12.33
C ARG A 127 -17.19 12.95 -11.22
N ARG A 128 -17.51 11.71 -10.85
CA ARG A 128 -18.37 11.38 -9.71
C ARG A 128 -17.60 11.15 -8.41
N ALA A 129 -16.31 10.82 -8.51
CA ALA A 129 -15.43 10.63 -7.36
C ALA A 129 -15.14 11.97 -6.65
N LYS A 130 -15.76 12.19 -5.49
CA LYS A 130 -15.67 13.46 -4.75
C LYS A 130 -14.30 13.74 -4.15
N ARG A 131 -13.49 12.70 -3.87
CA ARG A 131 -12.21 12.83 -3.17
C ARG A 131 -11.01 12.29 -3.94
N LEU A 132 -11.19 12.03 -5.24
CA LEU A 132 -10.13 11.53 -6.09
C LEU A 132 -9.05 12.60 -6.34
N ARG A 133 -7.79 12.22 -6.12
CA ARG A 133 -6.62 13.09 -6.23
C ARG A 133 -5.46 12.32 -6.84
N CYS A 134 -4.82 12.90 -7.87
CA CYS A 134 -3.52 12.41 -8.34
C CYS A 134 -2.42 13.45 -8.12
N ARG A 135 -1.26 12.96 -7.72
CA ARG A 135 -0.06 13.76 -7.44
C ARG A 135 1.13 13.12 -8.13
N LEU A 136 1.93 13.95 -8.76
CA LEU A 136 3.23 13.56 -9.26
C LEU A 136 4.26 13.64 -8.14
N GLY A 137 5.30 12.86 -8.31
CA GLY A 137 6.46 12.89 -7.45
C GLY A 137 7.63 12.14 -8.03
N TYR A 138 8.57 11.81 -7.16
CA TYR A 138 9.70 10.96 -7.48
C TYR A 138 9.70 9.76 -6.55
N SER A 139 10.03 8.59 -7.10
CA SER A 139 10.28 7.44 -6.24
C SER A 139 11.58 7.63 -5.47
N SER A 140 11.50 7.55 -4.15
CA SER A 140 12.64 7.50 -3.22
C SER A 140 13.39 6.17 -3.31
N GLU A 141 12.69 5.08 -3.63
CA GLU A 141 13.24 3.73 -3.78
C GLU A 141 14.04 3.58 -5.08
N TYR A 142 13.62 4.26 -6.14
CA TYR A 142 14.29 4.23 -7.43
C TYR A 142 15.08 5.55 -7.62
N LYS A 143 16.25 5.65 -6.99
CA LYS A 143 17.13 6.84 -6.86
C LYS A 143 17.56 7.59 -8.15
N ALA A 144 17.04 7.27 -9.33
CA ALA A 144 17.30 8.04 -10.55
C ALA A 144 16.26 9.15 -10.76
N ALA A 145 16.72 10.35 -11.10
CA ALA A 145 15.90 11.53 -11.43
C ALA A 145 14.91 11.31 -12.60
N THR A 146 15.02 10.18 -13.30
CA THR A 146 14.11 9.74 -14.37
C THR A 146 12.87 9.03 -13.85
N ASN A 147 12.83 8.59 -12.59
CA ASN A 147 11.75 7.78 -12.03
C ASN A 147 10.62 8.65 -11.49
N ARG A 148 10.00 9.37 -12.43
CA ARG A 148 8.78 10.12 -12.16
C ARG A 148 7.68 9.12 -11.82
N ILE A 149 6.91 9.45 -10.80
CA ILE A 149 5.75 8.65 -10.42
C ILE A 149 4.49 9.51 -10.46
N VAL A 150 3.35 8.83 -10.62
CA VAL A 150 2.05 9.38 -10.25
C VAL A 150 1.44 8.48 -9.19
N GLU A 151 0.98 9.11 -8.12
CA GLU A 151 0.14 8.51 -7.10
C GLU A 151 -1.28 9.04 -7.27
N CYS A 152 -2.24 8.14 -7.47
CA CYS A 152 -3.66 8.47 -7.49
C CYS A 152 -4.35 7.77 -6.33
N SER A 153 -5.17 8.53 -5.60
CA SER A 153 -5.95 8.05 -4.47
C SER A 153 -7.40 8.46 -4.62
N ASP A 154 -8.31 7.53 -4.31
CA ASP A 154 -9.73 7.73 -4.17
C ASP A 154 -10.15 7.33 -2.75
N ASP A 155 -10.93 8.18 -2.09
CA ASP A 155 -11.21 8.12 -0.65
C ASP A 155 -12.72 8.17 -0.43
N HIS A 156 -13.30 7.04 -0.04
CA HIS A 156 -14.73 6.89 0.26
C HIS A 156 -15.00 6.85 1.77
N SER A 157 -14.02 7.24 2.59
CA SER A 157 -14.13 7.17 4.05
C SER A 157 -15.24 8.08 4.58
N VAL A 158 -16.05 7.55 5.49
CA VAL A 158 -17.10 8.27 6.21
C VAL A 158 -16.64 8.43 7.65
N ALA A 159 -16.51 9.68 8.10
CA ALA A 159 -16.23 9.95 9.50
C ALA A 159 -17.45 9.57 10.33
N GLY A 160 -17.25 8.82 11.41
CA GLY A 160 -18.30 8.52 12.38
C GLY A 160 -18.88 9.80 12.96
N SER A 161 -20.18 9.79 13.28
CA SER A 161 -20.86 10.96 13.82
C SER A 161 -20.45 11.33 15.25
N GLY A 162 -19.61 10.50 15.90
CA GLY A 162 -19.15 10.70 17.28
C GLY A 162 -20.27 10.56 18.32
N LYS A 163 -21.42 9.97 17.94
CA LYS A 163 -22.59 9.74 18.80
C LYS A 163 -23.05 8.28 18.67
N GLY A 164 -23.07 7.56 19.80
CA GLY A 164 -23.44 6.14 19.82
C GLY A 164 -22.35 5.24 19.21
N ASP A 165 -22.75 4.06 18.73
CA ASP A 165 -21.87 3.02 18.15
C ASP A 165 -21.51 3.29 16.67
N ASP A 166 -21.64 4.54 16.19
CA ASP A 166 -21.35 4.91 14.80
C ASP A 166 -19.86 5.24 14.64
N GLU A 167 -19.03 4.19 14.54
CA GLU A 167 -17.56 4.30 14.50
C GLU A 167 -17.01 4.83 13.16
N GLY A 168 -17.88 5.02 12.15
CA GLY A 168 -17.45 5.42 10.81
C GLY A 168 -16.67 4.31 10.10
N TYR A 169 -16.12 4.61 8.94
CA TYR A 169 -15.39 3.62 8.14
C TYR A 169 -14.45 4.29 7.15
N SER A 170 -13.32 3.63 6.87
CA SER A 170 -12.27 4.04 5.96
C SER A 170 -12.21 3.11 4.74
N ASP A 171 -12.33 3.69 3.55
CA ASP A 171 -12.10 3.03 2.24
C ASP A 171 -11.20 3.92 1.42
N ILE A 172 -9.93 3.56 1.36
CA ILE A 172 -8.93 4.32 0.59
C ILE A 172 -8.33 3.38 -0.45
N ARG A 173 -8.52 3.74 -1.71
CA ARG A 173 -7.98 3.02 -2.86
C ARG A 173 -6.88 3.87 -3.45
N LYS A 174 -5.73 3.27 -3.76
CA LYS A 174 -4.57 4.01 -4.25
C LYS A 174 -3.74 3.19 -5.21
N PHE A 175 -3.32 3.79 -6.32
CA PHE A 175 -2.28 3.21 -7.17
C PHE A 175 -1.10 4.15 -7.32
N ILE A 176 0.06 3.57 -7.54
CA ILE A 176 1.30 4.28 -7.88
C ILE A 176 1.83 3.70 -9.18
N LEU A 177 2.04 4.57 -10.17
CA LEU A 177 2.66 4.21 -11.44
C LEU A 177 4.00 4.90 -11.60
N SER A 178 4.95 4.21 -12.22
CA SER A 178 6.09 4.85 -12.88
C SER A 178 5.61 5.48 -14.18
N ILE A 179 6.03 6.70 -14.47
CA ILE A 179 5.64 7.45 -15.66
C ILE A 179 6.86 8.06 -16.36
N ASP A 180 6.74 8.29 -17.66
CA ASP A 180 7.72 9.07 -18.39
C ASP A 180 7.66 10.54 -17.97
N ALA A 181 8.81 11.14 -17.65
CA ALA A 181 8.86 12.49 -17.09
C ALA A 181 8.39 13.59 -18.06
N LYS A 182 8.46 13.35 -19.38
CA LYS A 182 8.09 14.34 -20.41
C LYS A 182 6.62 14.25 -20.79
N THR A 183 6.15 13.03 -21.02
CA THR A 183 4.80 12.75 -21.54
C THR A 183 3.79 12.45 -20.43
N LEU A 184 4.27 12.18 -19.20
CA LEU A 184 3.48 11.73 -18.05
C LEU A 184 2.72 10.42 -18.30
N ARG A 185 3.06 9.68 -19.36
CA ARG A 185 2.43 8.41 -19.71
C ARG A 185 2.96 7.26 -18.84
N PRO A 186 2.14 6.25 -18.53
CA PRO A 186 2.55 5.16 -17.67
C PRO A 186 3.59 4.27 -18.35
N VAL A 187 4.60 3.88 -17.58
CA VAL A 187 5.70 2.98 -17.99
C VAL A 187 5.66 1.68 -17.18
N GLY A 188 5.18 1.71 -15.95
CA GLY A 188 5.07 0.53 -15.09
C GLY A 188 4.13 0.74 -13.91
N VAL A 189 3.54 -0.35 -13.41
CA VAL A 189 2.75 -0.34 -12.18
C VAL A 189 3.69 -0.63 -11.01
N LEU A 190 3.76 0.27 -10.04
CA LEU A 190 4.60 0.10 -8.85
C LEU A 190 3.80 -0.50 -7.70
N THR A 191 2.57 -0.03 -7.49
CA THR A 191 1.76 -0.51 -6.37
C THR A 191 0.27 -0.32 -6.64
N LEU A 192 -0.53 -1.28 -6.19
CA LEU A 192 -1.98 -1.22 -6.09
C LEU A 192 -2.38 -1.44 -4.63
N GLU A 193 -3.12 -0.52 -4.04
CA GLU A 193 -3.44 -0.51 -2.60
C GLU A 193 -4.93 -0.33 -2.40
N HIS A 194 -5.48 -1.13 -1.48
CA HIS A 194 -6.81 -0.94 -0.95
C HIS A 194 -6.72 -1.04 0.57
N PHE A 195 -7.13 0.02 1.26
CA PHE A 195 -7.22 0.06 2.71
C PHE A 195 -8.68 0.12 3.12
N LEU A 196 -9.06 -0.81 3.98
CA LEU A 196 -10.41 -1.02 4.48
C LEU A 196 -10.37 -1.15 6.00
N ALA A 197 -11.06 -0.28 6.74
CA ALA A 197 -11.16 -0.36 8.21
C ALA A 197 -12.47 0.28 8.69
N GLY A 198 -13.11 -0.27 9.72
CA GLY A 198 -14.30 0.27 10.36
C GLY A 198 -14.56 -0.42 11.67
#